data_AF-A0A4R1XUR2-F1
#
_entry.id   AF-A0A4R1XUR2-F1
#
_cell.length_a   1.000
_cell.length_b   1.000
_cell.length_c   1.000
_cell.angle_alpha   90.00
_cell.angle_beta   90.00
_cell.angle_gamma   90.00
#
_symmetry.space_group_name_H-M   'P 1'
#
loop_
_entity.id
_entity.type
_entity.pdbx_description
1 polymer ?
#
loop_
_entity_poly.entity_id
_entity_poly.type
_entity_poly.pdbx_seq_one_letter_code
_entity_poly.pdbx_strand_id
1 'polypeptide(L)'
;MQGMETWQVMDGDKILTIRPQGRFKADNGAALVVAAAAGLGIAALPDGLTRDYLNSGALVTVMTNHPPPPAGIYVVRPPGQHPSRKVRVLTEMLIECFDDSGQGNEQPI
;
A
#
# COMPACT_ATOMS: atom_id res chain seq x y z
N MET A 1 -12.41 -18.49 -4.71
CA MET A 1 -11.56 -17.43 -4.10
C MET A 1 -11.52 -16.28 -5.10
N GLN A 2 -12.50 -15.38 -5.01
CA GLN A 2 -12.85 -14.44 -6.08
C GLN A 2 -12.97 -13.06 -5.45
N GLY A 3 -11.96 -12.22 -5.64
CA GLY A 3 -11.89 -10.91 -4.98
C GLY A 3 -10.53 -10.21 -5.01
N MET A 4 -9.43 -10.92 -5.29
CA MET A 4 -8.06 -10.36 -5.29
C MET A 4 -7.52 -10.08 -6.70
N GLU A 5 -8.39 -9.70 -7.64
CA GLU A 5 -8.04 -9.72 -9.08
C GLU A 5 -8.10 -8.34 -9.74
N THR A 6 -8.16 -7.27 -8.95
CA THR A 6 -8.41 -5.94 -9.50
C THR A 6 -7.54 -4.90 -8.83
N TRP A 7 -6.77 -4.16 -9.62
CA TRP A 7 -5.98 -3.02 -9.16
C TRP A 7 -6.74 -1.74 -9.47
N GLN A 8 -6.60 -0.76 -8.59
CA GLN A 8 -7.06 0.59 -8.81
C GLN A 8 -5.85 1.49 -9.08
N VAL A 9 -5.95 2.30 -10.12
CA VAL A 9 -4.95 3.30 -10.48
C VAL A 9 -5.66 4.61 -10.84
N MET A 10 -4.99 5.73 -10.64
CA MET A 10 -5.48 7.05 -10.99
C MET A 10 -5.21 7.35 -12.48
N ASP A 11 -6.08 8.11 -13.12
CA ASP A 11 -5.90 8.71 -14.43
C ASP A 11 -6.43 10.15 -14.33
N GLY A 12 -5.54 11.07 -13.97
CA GLY A 12 -5.94 12.35 -13.39
C GLY A 12 -6.78 12.14 -12.13
N ASP A 13 -7.99 12.71 -12.09
CA ASP A 13 -8.92 12.59 -10.97
C ASP A 13 -9.80 11.32 -11.01
N LYS A 14 -9.63 10.47 -12.04
CA LYS A 14 -10.48 9.28 -12.23
C LYS A 14 -9.78 8.03 -11.71
N ILE A 15 -10.55 7.18 -11.03
CA ILE A 15 -10.08 5.83 -10.65
C ILE A 15 -10.38 4.86 -11.79
N LEU A 16 -9.33 4.30 -12.37
CA LEU A 16 -9.40 3.18 -13.31
C LEU A 16 -9.21 1.86 -12.58
N THR A 17 -10.00 0.87 -12.98
CA THR A 17 -10.05 -0.45 -12.38
C THR A 17 -9.55 -1.46 -13.40
N ILE A 18 -8.36 -2.03 -13.16
CA ILE A 18 -7.70 -2.95 -14.09
C ILE A 18 -7.63 -4.36 -13.50
N ARG A 19 -7.67 -5.38 -14.35
CA ARG A 19 -7.58 -6.80 -13.93
C ARG A 19 -6.34 -7.47 -14.50
N PRO A 20 -5.17 -7.32 -13.84
CA PRO A 20 -3.93 -7.87 -14.35
C PRO A 20 -3.98 -9.39 -14.39
N GLN A 21 -3.53 -9.96 -15.51
CA GLN A 21 -3.39 -11.40 -15.67
C GLN A 21 -1.95 -11.80 -15.35
N GLY A 22 -1.69 -12.11 -14.07
CA GLY A 22 -0.38 -12.53 -13.59
C GLY A 22 -0.20 -14.05 -13.61
N ARG A 23 1.04 -14.51 -13.85
CA ARG A 23 1.45 -15.92 -13.77
C ARG A 23 1.73 -16.41 -12.35
N PHE A 24 1.74 -15.49 -11.38
CA PHE A 24 2.00 -15.75 -9.97
C PHE A 24 0.96 -14.99 -9.13
N LYS A 25 0.42 -15.64 -8.10
CA LYS A 25 -0.56 -15.06 -7.17
C LYS A 25 -0.17 -15.45 -5.75
N ALA A 26 -0.20 -14.48 -4.84
CA ALA A 26 -0.02 -14.68 -3.42
C ALA A 26 -0.89 -13.67 -2.66
N ASP A 27 -1.28 -14.02 -1.45
CA ASP A 27 -2.02 -13.18 -0.50
C ASP A 27 -1.11 -12.50 0.54
N ASN A 28 0.21 -12.62 0.36
CA ASN A 28 1.23 -12.05 1.24
C ASN A 28 2.12 -11.07 0.46
N GLY A 29 2.13 -9.81 0.90
CA GLY A 29 2.97 -8.76 0.29
C GLY A 29 4.47 -9.07 0.31
N ALA A 30 4.97 -9.74 1.35
CA ALA A 30 6.39 -10.12 1.44
C ALA A 30 6.78 -11.16 0.37
N ALA A 31 5.88 -12.08 0.04
CA ALA A 31 6.11 -13.02 -1.06
C ALA A 31 6.06 -12.31 -2.42
N LEU A 32 5.15 -11.34 -2.59
CA LEU A 32 5.00 -10.58 -3.82
C LEU A 32 6.21 -9.68 -4.11
N VAL A 33 6.80 -9.01 -3.10
CA VAL A 33 7.97 -8.14 -3.33
C VAL A 33 9.19 -8.95 -3.76
N VAL A 34 9.41 -10.12 -3.14
CA VAL A 34 10.51 -11.04 -3.52
C VAL A 34 10.29 -11.56 -4.95
N ALA A 35 9.05 -11.94 -5.30
CA ALA A 35 8.73 -12.38 -6.66
C ALA A 35 8.97 -11.28 -7.71
N ALA A 36 8.56 -10.04 -7.42
CA ALA A 36 8.80 -8.90 -8.31
C ALA A 36 10.31 -8.63 -8.48
N ALA A 37 11.08 -8.64 -7.40
CA ALA A 37 12.53 -8.45 -7.43
C ALA A 37 13.26 -9.57 -8.18
N ALA A 38 12.70 -10.79 -8.18
CA ALA A 38 13.18 -11.91 -8.98
C ALA A 38 12.74 -11.86 -10.47
N GLY A 39 12.07 -10.79 -10.90
CA GLY A 39 11.69 -10.57 -12.30
C GLY A 39 10.41 -11.28 -12.73
N LEU A 40 9.56 -11.75 -11.79
CA LEU A 40 8.33 -12.45 -12.16
C LEU A 40 7.24 -11.52 -12.72
N GLY A 41 7.36 -10.20 -12.54
CA GLY A 41 6.44 -9.22 -13.10
C GLY A 41 6.36 -7.93 -12.28
N ILE A 42 5.26 -7.19 -12.47
CA ILE A 42 4.93 -5.95 -11.76
C ILE A 42 4.07 -6.30 -10.54
N ALA A 43 4.28 -5.61 -9.42
CA ALA A 43 3.46 -5.71 -8.22
C ALA A 43 3.08 -4.33 -7.70
N ALA A 44 1.83 -4.18 -7.23
CA ALA A 44 1.37 -2.99 -6.51
C ALA A 44 1.42 -3.28 -5.01
N LEU A 45 2.37 -2.66 -4.30
CA LEU A 45 2.66 -2.94 -2.89
C LEU A 45 2.90 -1.63 -2.13
N PRO A 46 2.62 -1.57 -0.82
CA PRO A 46 2.94 -0.42 0.01
C PRO A 46 4.45 -0.12 0.06
N ASP A 47 4.80 1.15 0.16
CA ASP A 47 6.19 1.63 0.17
C ASP A 47 7.04 0.98 1.26
N GLY A 48 6.45 0.69 2.42
CA GLY A 48 7.16 0.02 3.53
C GLY A 48 7.73 -1.35 3.16
N LEU A 49 7.15 -2.05 2.18
CA LEU A 49 7.67 -3.34 1.70
C LEU A 49 8.70 -3.19 0.57
N THR A 50 8.64 -2.10 -0.20
CA THR A 50 9.42 -1.94 -1.44
C THR A 50 10.64 -1.04 -1.26
N ARG A 51 10.69 -0.22 -0.20
CA ARG A 51 11.72 0.82 0.01
C ARG A 51 13.16 0.31 -0.14
N ASP A 52 13.53 -0.78 0.53
CA ASP A 52 14.90 -1.31 0.47
C ASP A 52 15.26 -1.88 -0.92
N TYR A 53 14.28 -2.48 -1.59
CA TYR A 53 14.45 -3.01 -2.94
C TYR A 53 14.56 -1.89 -3.98
N LEU A 54 13.84 -0.78 -3.79
CA LEU A 54 13.97 0.43 -4.62
C LEU A 54 15.33 1.10 -4.39
N ASN A 55 15.76 1.25 -3.14
CA ASN A 55 17.04 1.86 -2.79
C ASN A 55 18.24 1.07 -3.33
N SER A 56 18.14 -0.26 -3.36
CA SER A 56 19.17 -1.13 -3.94
C SER A 56 19.12 -1.22 -5.47
N GLY A 57 18.07 -0.71 -6.11
CA GLY A 57 17.84 -0.85 -7.55
C GLY A 57 17.34 -2.24 -7.98
N ALA A 58 17.03 -3.13 -7.02
CA ALA A 58 16.43 -4.43 -7.30
C ALA A 58 14.97 -4.31 -7.79
N LEU A 59 14.30 -3.22 -7.44
CA LEU A 59 13.03 -2.80 -8.01
C LEU A 59 13.14 -1.40 -8.60
N VAL A 60 12.26 -1.12 -9.56
CA VAL A 60 12.07 0.23 -10.12
C VAL A 60 10.58 0.57 -10.11
N THR A 61 10.26 1.82 -9.84
CA THR A 61 8.88 2.31 -9.91
C THR A 61 8.43 2.39 -11.38
N VAL A 62 7.23 1.90 -11.66
CA VAL A 62 6.61 1.92 -12.99
C VAL A 62 5.21 2.51 -12.90
N MET A 63 4.60 2.80 -14.05
CA MET A 63 3.25 3.36 -14.14
C MET A 63 3.10 4.68 -13.34
N THR A 64 4.13 5.53 -13.34
CA THR A 64 4.15 6.78 -12.56
C THR A 64 3.07 7.78 -12.96
N ASN A 65 2.54 7.68 -14.18
CA ASN A 65 1.40 8.49 -14.64
C ASN A 65 0.04 7.96 -14.14
N HIS A 66 0.02 6.76 -13.56
CA HIS A 66 -1.15 6.09 -13.04
C HIS A 66 -0.91 5.55 -11.62
N PRO A 67 -0.67 6.43 -10.63
CA PRO A 67 -0.40 6.01 -9.27
C PRO A 67 -1.63 5.31 -8.65
N PRO A 68 -1.47 4.43 -7.65
CA PRO A 68 -2.60 3.92 -6.91
C PRO A 68 -3.36 5.06 -6.19
N PRO A 69 -4.68 4.93 -5.98
CA PRO A 69 -5.40 5.89 -5.15
C PRO A 69 -4.84 5.91 -3.72
N PRO A 70 -4.91 7.06 -3.01
CA PRO A 70 -4.49 7.14 -1.61
C PRO A 70 -5.18 6.07 -0.75
N ALA A 71 -4.38 5.34 0.03
CA ALA A 71 -4.86 4.31 0.94
C ALA A 71 -4.45 4.65 2.37
N GLY A 72 -5.37 4.48 3.32
CA GLY A 72 -5.12 4.71 4.74
C GLY A 72 -4.86 3.43 5.52
N ILE A 73 -4.14 3.57 6.64
CA ILE A 73 -4.08 2.57 7.70
C ILE A 73 -5.14 2.93 8.74
N TYR A 74 -6.02 1.99 9.09
CA TYR A 74 -7.14 2.24 9.99
C TYR A 74 -7.08 1.36 11.24
N VAL A 75 -7.38 1.96 12.39
CA VAL A 75 -7.65 1.22 13.63
C VAL A 75 -9.14 0.92 13.73
N VAL A 76 -9.53 -0.34 13.55
CA VAL A 76 -10.92 -0.79 13.65
C VAL A 76 -11.18 -1.44 15.00
N ARG A 77 -12.27 -1.04 15.67
CA ARG A 77 -12.68 -1.60 16.96
C ARG A 77 -14.20 -1.79 17.03
N PRO A 78 -14.72 -2.69 17.90
CA PRO A 78 -16.16 -2.83 18.10
C PRO A 78 -16.84 -1.51 18.53
N PRO A 79 -18.12 -1.31 18.18
CA PRO A 79 -18.86 -0.13 18.60
C PRO A 79 -18.97 -0.07 20.13
N GLY A 80 -18.65 1.09 20.72
CA GLY A 80 -18.69 1.32 22.15
C GLY A 80 -18.28 2.75 22.48
N GLN A 81 -19.00 3.39 23.41
CA GLN A 81 -18.83 4.82 23.70
C GLN A 81 -17.45 5.14 24.30
N HIS A 82 -16.90 4.25 25.12
CA HIS A 82 -15.64 4.48 25.83
C HIS A 82 -14.67 3.31 25.60
N PRO A 83 -13.62 3.48 24.76
CA PRO A 83 -12.58 2.46 24.67
C PRO A 83 -11.89 2.32 26.03
N SER A 84 -11.41 1.12 26.34
CA SER A 84 -10.54 0.95 27.52
C SER A 84 -9.31 1.85 27.39
N ARG A 85 -8.75 2.29 28.53
CA ARG A 85 -7.55 3.14 28.55
C ARG A 85 -6.39 2.54 27.73
N LYS A 86 -6.24 1.22 27.75
CA LYS A 86 -5.21 0.50 26.98
C LYS A 86 -5.43 0.64 25.46
N VAL A 87 -6.66 0.46 25.00
CA VAL A 87 -7.00 0.61 23.57
C VAL A 87 -6.73 2.04 23.12
N ARG A 88 -7.14 3.05 23.91
CA ARG A 88 -6.89 4.45 23.58
C ARG A 88 -5.39 4.76 23.44
N VAL A 89 -4.59 4.38 24.44
CA VAL A 89 -3.14 4.64 24.42
C VAL A 89 -2.46 3.91 23.25
N LEU A 90 -2.86 2.66 22.97
CA LEU A 90 -2.36 1.94 21.80
C LEU A 90 -2.73 2.64 20.49
N THR A 91 -3.97 3.12 20.36
CA THR A 91 -4.40 3.88 19.17
C THR A 91 -3.58 5.16 19.00
N GLU A 92 -3.38 5.93 20.07
CA GLU A 92 -2.55 7.15 20.05
C GLU A 92 -1.11 6.83 19.60
N MET A 93 -0.50 5.79 20.19
CA MET A 93 0.85 5.34 19.82
C MET A 93 0.93 4.88 18.36
N LEU A 94 -0.04 4.12 17.86
CA LEU A 94 -0.07 3.68 16.46
C LEU A 94 -0.20 4.88 15.51
N ILE A 95 -1.05 5.85 15.84
CA ILE A 95 -1.17 7.07 15.04
C ILE A 95 0.19 7.78 14.99
N GLU A 96 0.82 8.03 16.14
CA GLU A 96 2.14 8.68 16.20
C GLU A 96 3.21 7.92 15.41
N CYS A 97 3.25 6.58 15.50
CA CYS A 97 4.20 5.76 14.74
C CYS A 97 4.00 5.81 13.22
N PHE A 98 2.77 6.05 12.73
CA PHE A 98 2.45 6.04 11.31
C PHE A 98 2.20 7.45 10.72
N ASP A 99 2.18 8.50 11.53
CA ASP A 99 1.99 9.90 11.09
C ASP A 99 3.16 10.38 10.20
N ASP A 100 4.37 9.87 10.47
CA ASP A 100 5.60 10.25 9.75
C ASP A 100 5.72 9.60 8.35
N SER A 101 4.74 8.77 7.96
CA SER A 101 4.74 8.09 6.64
C SER A 101 3.99 8.85 5.54
N GLY A 102 3.41 10.02 5.84
CA GLY A 102 2.56 10.81 4.94
C GLY A 102 3.16 12.07 4.31
N GLN A 103 4.36 12.53 4.70
CA GLN A 103 4.96 13.73 4.10
C GLN A 103 5.78 13.39 2.85
N GLY A 104 5.08 12.97 1.79
CA GLY A 104 5.62 12.74 0.46
C GLY A 104 4.81 13.49 -0.59
N ASN A 105 5.24 14.72 -0.91
CA ASN A 105 4.92 15.48 -2.13
C ASN A 105 3.50 16.09 -2.29
N GLU A 106 3.25 17.17 -1.56
CA GLU A 106 2.55 18.35 -2.12
C GLU A 106 3.60 19.43 -2.40
N GLN A 107 4.27 19.35 -3.55
CA GLN A 107 4.97 20.52 -4.11
C GLN A 107 4.13 21.03 -5.29
N PRO A 108 3.54 22.23 -5.20
CA PRO A 108 2.87 22.84 -6.34
C PRO A 108 3.93 23.35 -7.31
N ILE A 109 3.78 22.98 -8.58
CA ILE A 109 4.36 23.72 -9.72
C ILE A 109 3.29 24.69 -10.24
#